data_AF-A0A034WSR3-F1
#
_entry.id   AF-A0A034WSR3-F1
#
_cell.length_a   1.000
_cell.length_b   1.000
_cell.length_c   1.000
_cell.angle_alpha   90.00
_cell.angle_beta   90.00
_cell.angle_gamma   90.00
#
_symmetry.space_group_name_H-M   'P 1'
#
loop_
_entity.id
_entity.type
_entity.pdbx_description
1 polymer ?
#
loop_
_entity_poly.entity_id
_entity_poly.type
_entity_poly.pdbx_seq_one_letter_code
_entity_poly.pdbx_strand_id
1 'polypeptide(L)'
;MASSSKKIKNNEEFPTDWDIDYYRADHESDEHWQMRRHFMELHKDKFPEDRLVCLAAVFTNMEFMGCRYPSETMQLVAELSKEVVKDYRKSRETRLKRTFVAASEAAEARVKGRR
;
A
#
# COMPACT_ATOMS: atom_id res chain seq x y z
N MET A 1 1.87 -16.73 33.17
CA MET A 1 2.11 -15.28 33.00
C MET A 1 1.42 -14.82 31.72
N ALA A 2 0.11 -14.56 31.76
CA ALA A 2 -0.63 -14.08 30.59
C ALA A 2 -0.47 -12.55 30.51
N SER A 3 0.46 -12.07 29.69
CA SER A 3 0.62 -10.64 29.43
C SER A 3 -0.44 -10.20 28.44
N SER A 4 -1.56 -9.69 28.98
CA SER A 4 -2.66 -9.13 28.20
C SER A 4 -2.19 -7.81 27.57
N SER A 5 -1.94 -7.85 26.25
CA SER A 5 -1.63 -6.64 25.47
C SER A 5 -2.85 -5.73 25.45
N LYS A 6 -2.84 -4.69 26.29
CA LYS A 6 -3.86 -3.63 26.28
C LYS A 6 -3.80 -2.91 24.93
N LYS A 7 -4.84 -3.09 24.11
CA LYS A 7 -5.13 -2.20 22.98
C LYS A 7 -5.38 -0.80 23.52
N ILE A 8 -4.41 0.09 23.37
CA ILE A 8 -4.60 1.53 23.59
C ILE A 8 -5.44 2.02 22.42
N LYS A 9 -6.71 2.29 22.67
CA LYS A 9 -7.56 3.07 21.77
C LYS A 9 -7.42 4.53 22.19
N ASN A 10 -6.49 5.26 21.58
CA ASN A 10 -6.50 6.71 21.68
C ASN A 10 -7.57 7.22 20.71
N ASN A 11 -8.69 7.67 21.26
CA ASN A 11 -9.76 8.33 20.53
C ASN A 11 -9.46 9.83 20.48
N GLU A 12 -8.37 10.19 19.81
CA GLU A 12 -8.08 11.58 19.43
C GLU A 12 -8.62 11.75 18.01
N GLU A 13 -9.67 12.56 17.86
CA GLU A 13 -10.21 12.90 16.54
C GLU A 13 -9.28 13.93 15.88
N PHE A 14 -8.60 13.51 14.81
CA PHE A 14 -7.76 14.39 14.01
C PHE A 14 -8.56 15.06 12.89
N PRO A 15 -8.23 16.30 12.50
CA PRO A 15 -8.80 16.90 11.30
C PRO A 15 -8.48 16.04 10.06
N THR A 16 -9.52 15.56 9.37
CA THR A 16 -9.39 14.72 8.17
C THR A 16 -9.78 15.44 6.87
N ASP A 17 -10.07 16.75 6.92
CA ASP A 17 -10.56 17.55 5.79
C ASP A 17 -9.45 18.11 4.87
N TRP A 18 -8.18 17.86 5.18
CA TRP A 18 -7.05 18.36 4.37
C TRP A 18 -6.93 17.65 3.01
N ASP A 19 -6.46 18.37 2.00
CA ASP A 19 -6.27 17.80 0.67
C ASP A 19 -4.96 17.00 0.60
N ILE A 20 -5.09 15.71 0.30
CA ILE A 20 -3.94 14.82 0.15
C ILE A 20 -3.15 15.18 -1.11
N ASP A 21 -3.82 15.60 -2.18
CA ASP A 21 -3.20 15.82 -3.48
C ASP A 21 -2.21 17.00 -3.48
N TYR A 22 -2.29 17.89 -2.48
CA TYR A 22 -1.29 18.93 -2.22
C TYR A 22 0.13 18.37 -1.97
N TYR A 23 0.22 17.14 -1.46
CA TYR A 23 1.50 16.50 -1.15
C TYR A 23 2.14 15.78 -2.34
N ARG A 24 1.51 15.78 -3.52
CA ARG A 24 2.07 15.17 -4.73
C ARG A 24 3.26 15.97 -5.24
N ALA A 25 4.35 15.28 -5.57
CA ALA A 25 5.51 15.92 -6.20
C ALA A 25 5.52 15.68 -7.72
N ASP A 26 5.87 16.70 -8.50
CA ASP A 26 5.88 16.62 -9.98
C ASP A 26 6.87 15.58 -10.54
N HIS A 27 7.92 15.29 -9.79
CA HIS A 27 8.97 14.33 -10.17
C HIS A 27 8.70 12.91 -9.67
N GLU A 28 7.58 12.68 -8.97
CA GLU A 28 7.21 11.37 -8.44
C GLU A 28 6.51 10.53 -9.52
N SER A 29 6.82 9.23 -9.57
CA SER A 29 6.11 8.31 -10.46
C SER A 29 4.66 8.13 -10.01
N ASP A 30 3.74 7.89 -10.94
CA ASP A 30 2.33 7.67 -10.62
C ASP A 30 2.13 6.49 -9.64
N GLU A 31 2.94 5.44 -9.74
CA GLU A 31 2.86 4.28 -8.86
C GLU A 31 3.33 4.60 -7.43
N HIS A 32 4.42 5.35 -7.27
CA HIS A 32 4.85 5.86 -5.96
C HIS A 32 3.76 6.71 -5.33
N TRP A 33 3.24 7.68 -6.10
CA TRP A 33 2.22 8.59 -5.61
C TRP A 33 0.95 7.86 -5.19
N GLN A 34 0.46 6.91 -6.01
CA GLN A 34 -0.71 6.12 -5.67
C GLN A 34 -0.55 5.33 -4.38
N MET A 35 0.62 4.71 -4.15
CA MET A 35 0.90 4.00 -2.90
C MET A 35 0.98 4.96 -1.70
N ARG A 36 1.63 6.12 -1.86
CA ARG A 36 1.74 7.14 -0.81
C ARG A 36 0.38 7.72 -0.44
N ARG A 37 -0.41 8.09 -1.45
CA ARG A 37 -1.78 8.60 -1.33
C ARG A 37 -2.69 7.61 -0.63
N HIS A 38 -2.66 6.34 -1.05
CA HIS A 38 -3.46 5.29 -0.44
C HIS A 38 -3.08 5.04 1.03
N PHE A 39 -1.79 5.11 1.37
CA PHE A 39 -1.32 5.02 2.76
C PHE A 39 -1.89 6.15 3.62
N MET A 40 -1.91 7.39 3.10
CA MET A 40 -2.48 8.56 3.79
C MET A 40 -4.00 8.46 3.97
N GLU A 41 -4.74 8.01 2.94
CA GLU A 41 -6.20 7.84 3.03
C GLU A 41 -6.61 6.82 4.10
N LEU A 42 -5.91 5.69 4.19
CA LEU A 42 -6.22 4.60 5.12
C LEU A 42 -5.94 4.89 6.60
N HIS A 43 -5.17 5.94 6.87
CA HIS A 43 -4.68 6.25 8.22
C HIS A 43 -4.95 7.68 8.65
N LYS A 44 -5.77 8.42 7.88
CA LYS A 44 -6.12 9.82 8.12
C LYS A 44 -6.80 10.04 9.48
N ASP A 45 -7.51 9.03 9.95
CA ASP A 45 -8.23 8.97 11.22
C ASP A 45 -7.34 8.54 12.41
N LYS A 46 -6.14 8.01 12.15
CA LYS A 46 -5.27 7.40 13.18
C LYS A 46 -4.10 8.27 13.60
N PHE A 47 -3.70 9.23 12.77
CA PHE A 47 -2.54 10.08 13.01
C PHE A 47 -2.80 11.54 12.61
N PRO A 48 -2.15 12.51 13.26
CA PRO A 48 -2.17 13.90 12.81
C PRO A 48 -1.49 14.04 11.44
N GLU A 49 -1.91 15.04 10.67
CA GLU A 49 -1.50 15.31 9.29
C GLU A 49 0.02 15.23 9.09
N ASP A 50 0.79 16.06 9.79
CA ASP A 50 2.26 16.13 9.67
C ASP A 50 2.92 14.77 9.87
N ARG A 51 2.46 14.02 10.88
CA ARG A 51 3.01 12.70 11.22
C ARG A 51 2.65 11.68 10.15
N LEU A 52 1.43 11.72 9.63
CA LEU A 52 0.98 10.80 8.61
C LEU A 52 1.72 11.00 7.29
N VAL A 53 1.89 12.25 6.88
CA VAL A 53 2.68 12.62 5.68
C VAL A 53 4.11 12.09 5.81
N CYS A 54 4.73 12.25 6.98
CA CYS A 54 6.06 11.71 7.25
C CYS A 54 6.11 10.18 7.17
N LEU A 55 5.15 9.48 7.80
CA LEU A 55 5.09 8.01 7.76
C LEU A 55 4.87 7.48 6.34
N ALA A 56 4.06 8.16 5.52
CA ALA A 56 3.83 7.79 4.13
C ALA A 56 5.10 7.97 3.27
N ALA A 57 5.89 9.02 3.53
CA ALA A 57 7.20 9.20 2.90
C ALA A 57 8.18 8.10 3.34
N VAL A 58 8.24 7.77 4.63
CA VAL A 58 9.10 6.67 5.13
C VAL A 58 8.74 5.35 4.46
N PHE A 59 7.44 5.04 4.36
CA PHE A 59 6.95 3.83 3.69
C PHE A 59 7.44 3.73 2.24
N THR A 60 7.19 4.77 1.43
CA THR A 60 7.60 4.76 0.02
C THR A 60 9.13 4.75 -0.14
N ASN A 61 9.86 5.47 0.70
CA ASN A 61 11.32 5.45 0.71
C ASN A 61 11.89 4.07 1.05
N MET A 62 11.25 3.34 1.97
CA MET A 62 11.63 1.97 2.31
C MET A 62 11.38 0.99 1.15
N GLU A 63 10.19 1.04 0.54
CA GLU A 63 9.79 0.09 -0.51
C GLU A 63 10.51 0.32 -1.85
N PHE A 64 10.70 1.58 -2.25
CA PHE A 64 11.21 1.89 -3.58
C PHE A 64 12.68 2.28 -3.62
N MET A 65 13.19 2.93 -2.56
CA MET A 65 14.59 3.37 -2.48
C MET A 65 15.45 2.52 -1.55
N GLY A 66 14.86 1.55 -0.84
CA GLY A 66 15.58 0.67 0.08
C GLY A 66 16.15 1.38 1.31
N CYS A 67 15.60 2.56 1.65
CA CYS A 67 16.05 3.34 2.81
C CYS A 67 15.79 2.58 4.12
N ARG A 68 16.67 2.79 5.11
CA ARG A 68 16.53 2.22 6.46
C ARG A 68 16.35 3.33 7.48
N TYR A 69 15.52 3.06 8.47
CA TYR A 69 15.15 3.98 9.55
C TYR A 69 15.32 3.26 10.90
N PRO A 70 15.17 3.96 12.04
CA PRO A 70 15.18 3.30 13.34
C PRO A 70 14.18 2.15 13.41
N SER A 71 14.55 1.08 14.12
CA SER A 71 13.78 -0.17 14.16
C SER A 71 12.33 0.01 14.57
N GLU A 72 12.05 0.92 15.50
CA GLU A 72 10.69 1.24 15.97
C GLU A 72 9.84 1.82 14.83
N THR A 73 10.37 2.77 14.06
CA THR A 73 9.69 3.37 12.91
C THR A 73 9.43 2.34 11.83
N MET A 74 10.43 1.50 11.51
CA MET A 74 10.28 0.46 10.50
C MET A 74 9.20 -0.56 10.88
N GLN A 75 9.14 -0.96 12.16
CA GLN A 75 8.11 -1.88 12.66
C GLN A 75 6.71 -1.25 12.57
N LEU A 76 6.57 0.01 12.99
CA LEU A 76 5.30 0.73 12.89
C LEU A 76 4.83 0.81 11.43
N VAL A 77 5.70 1.26 10.52
CA VAL A 77 5.37 1.38 9.09
C VAL A 77 5.04 0.02 8.49
N ALA A 78 5.74 -1.05 8.87
CA ALA A 78 5.46 -2.41 8.41
C ALA A 78 4.10 -2.94 8.91
N GLU A 79 3.63 -2.54 10.09
CA GLU A 79 2.28 -2.90 10.55
C GLU A 79 1.20 -2.14 9.77
N LEU A 80 1.39 -0.84 9.55
CA LEU A 80 0.43 0.01 8.82
C LEU A 80 0.36 -0.35 7.32
N SER A 81 1.48 -0.75 6.71
CA SER A 81 1.53 -1.09 5.29
C SER A 81 0.83 -2.41 4.94
N LYS A 82 0.56 -3.29 5.93
CA LYS A 82 -0.15 -4.55 5.68
C LYS A 82 -1.54 -4.35 5.09
N GLU A 83 -2.26 -3.31 5.50
CA GLU A 83 -3.59 -2.99 4.99
C GLU A 83 -3.49 -2.44 3.56
N VAL A 84 -2.58 -1.49 3.34
CA VAL A 84 -2.27 -0.89 2.03
C VAL A 84 -1.90 -1.94 0.98
N VAL A 85 -1.01 -2.88 1.34
CA VAL A 85 -0.54 -3.94 0.42
C VAL A 85 -1.64 -4.96 0.11
N LYS A 86 -2.49 -5.28 1.08
CA LYS A 86 -3.63 -6.19 0.86
C LYS A 86 -4.60 -5.62 -0.17
N ASP A 87 -4.95 -4.34 -0.03
CA ASP A 87 -5.89 -3.69 -0.94
C ASP A 87 -5.27 -3.43 -2.31
N TYR A 88 -3.98 -3.07 -2.36
CA TYR A 88 -3.22 -3.02 -3.61
C TYR A 88 -3.25 -4.37 -4.34
N ARG A 89 -2.98 -5.49 -3.66
CA ARG A 89 -3.01 -6.83 -4.27
C ARG A 89 -4.40 -7.21 -4.79
N LYS A 90 -5.46 -6.98 -4.01
CA LYS A 90 -6.85 -7.23 -4.45
C LYS A 90 -7.21 -6.43 -5.71
N SER A 91 -6.84 -5.14 -5.77
CA SER A 91 -7.09 -4.32 -6.95
C SER A 91 -6.47 -4.91 -8.22
N ARG A 92 -5.31 -5.57 -8.08
CA ARG A 92 -4.57 -6.19 -9.18
C ARG A 92 -5.04 -7.61 -9.53
N GLU A 93 -5.73 -8.30 -8.65
CA GLU A 93 -6.33 -9.62 -8.95
C GLU A 93 -7.40 -9.52 -10.05
N THR A 94 -8.14 -8.41 -10.08
CA THR A 94 -9.16 -8.15 -11.11
C THR A 94 -8.56 -7.74 -12.47
N ARG A 95 -7.28 -7.37 -12.50
CA ARG A 95 -6.60 -7.00 -13.75
C ARG A 95 -6.30 -8.26 -14.56
N LEU A 96 -6.64 -8.25 -15.85
CA LEU A 96 -6.34 -9.36 -16.77
C LEU A 96 -4.85 -9.70 -16.72
N LYS A 97 -4.51 -10.82 -16.08
CA LYS A 97 -3.15 -11.35 -16.07
C LYS A 97 -2.86 -11.83 -17.48
N ARG A 98 -1.88 -11.22 -18.16
CA ARG A 98 -1.36 -11.74 -19.42
C ARG A 98 -0.75 -13.10 -19.12
N THR A 99 -1.45 -14.17 -19.47
CA THR A 99 -0.91 -15.52 -19.38
C THR A 99 0.06 -15.70 -20.52
N PHE A 100 1.33 -15.91 -20.20
CA PHE A 100 2.28 -16.44 -21.17
C PHE A 100 2.05 -17.93 -21.25
N VAL A 101 1.37 -18.36 -22.31
CA VAL A 101 1.20 -19.78 -22.64
C VAL A 101 2.22 -20.19 -23.68
N ALA A 102 2.66 -21.44 -23.63
CA ALA A 102 3.50 -22.00 -24.67
C ALA A 102 2.74 -22.03 -26.01
N ALA A 103 3.47 -21.86 -27.12
CA ALA A 103 2.87 -21.86 -28.45
C ALA A 103 2.11 -23.16 -28.75
N SER A 104 2.60 -24.30 -28.24
CA SER A 104 1.93 -25.60 -28.34
C SER A 104 0.59 -25.62 -27.61
N GLU A 105 0.54 -25.12 -26.38
CA GLU A 105 -0.65 -25.10 -25.54
C GLU A 105 -1.75 -24.18 -26.11
N ALA A 106 -1.35 -23.02 -26.67
CA ALA A 106 -2.25 -22.13 -27.40
C ALA A 106 -2.81 -22.76 -28.69
N ALA A 107 -2.00 -23.56 -29.40
CA ALA A 107 -2.43 -24.25 -30.62
C ALA A 107 -3.42 -25.38 -30.30
N GLU A 108 -3.17 -26.16 -29.25
CA GLU A 108 -4.05 -27.26 -28.81
C GLU A 108 -5.42 -26.75 -28.35
N ALA A 109 -5.47 -25.62 -27.62
CA ALA A 109 -6.73 -25.00 -27.18
C ALA A 109 -7.65 -24.61 -28.36
N ARG A 110 -7.08 -24.17 -29.49
CA ARG A 110 -7.85 -23.81 -30.70
C ARG A 110 -8.45 -25.01 -31.43
N VAL A 111 -7.80 -26.16 -31.36
CA VAL A 111 -8.28 -27.41 -32.00
C VAL A 111 -9.42 -28.02 -31.18
N LYS A 112 -9.35 -27.94 -29.85
CA LYS A 112 -10.33 -28.54 -28.94
C LYS A 112 -11.69 -27.83 -28.93
N GLY A 113 -11.73 -26.53 -29.24
CA GLY A 113 -12.96 -25.73 -29.32
C GLY A 113 -13.75 -25.84 -30.64
N ARG A 114 -13.30 -26.69 -31.58
CA ARG A 114 -13.91 -26.89 -32.92
C ARG A 114 -14.67 -28.21 -33.08
N ARG A 115 -14.97 -28.89 -31.97
CA ARG A 115 -15.71 -30.17 -31.95
C ARG A 115 -17.11 -30.00 -31.40
#